data_AF-A0AAW9DI82-F1
#
_entry.id   AF-A0AAW9DI82-F1
#
_cell.length_a   1.000
_cell.length_b   1.000
_cell.length_c   1.000
_cell.angle_alpha   90.00
_cell.angle_beta   90.00
_cell.angle_gamma   90.00
#
_symmetry.space_group_name_H-M   'P 1'
#
loop_
_entity.id
_entity.type
_entity.pdbx_description
1 polymer ?
#
loop_
_entity_poly.entity_id
_entity_poly.type
_entity_poly.pdbx_seq_one_letter_code
_entity_poly.pdbx_strand_id
1 'polypeptide(L)'
;VNNETHYNLTEATEAFTYTIETQVPDGATSFVISDKLVDVLEFDGEKGGATVQINGTDVTTATTITAENKTLEVALSADQLKNNVGQKVLVTFKAKVIEGSDLSNYIKEGVAKVPNTASYIINTDPKTKKETKPVTVTPPGEASEPQKTVNDQQSAQLSNLEEVFTYKVTAQVPTNTAGFTKFELSDDLEDILTVTETSVTVGDATLDQKVTVTSPEEANTANGNVTASLSSNDIAKFAGKTVTLTIKARLKEGVTAEELAKYVTADNVAGSIPNRATLTVGDKPNQTKESENVPVTPPSETPSITKKINGNLEHLDTETATDYSYNIKVKVPADITSYKKFVIRDELNADLAIQGTPVISEPATQYFDVKVEGQLVTATMK
;
A
#
# COMPACT_ATOMS: atom_id res chain seq x y z
N VAL A 1 6.82 -23.45 -24.92
CA VAL A 1 6.25 -22.10 -24.75
C VAL A 1 7.30 -21.08 -25.16
N ASN A 2 6.98 -20.13 -26.03
CA ASN A 2 7.94 -19.19 -26.61
C ASN A 2 9.24 -19.87 -27.10
N ASN A 3 9.09 -21.06 -27.71
CA ASN A 3 10.17 -21.95 -28.17
C ASN A 3 11.11 -22.52 -27.07
N GLU A 4 10.72 -22.43 -25.81
CA GLU A 4 11.43 -22.99 -24.66
C GLU A 4 10.56 -24.02 -23.90
N THR A 5 11.19 -24.83 -23.05
CA THR A 5 10.48 -25.79 -22.18
C THR A 5 9.95 -25.13 -20.90
N HIS A 6 10.49 -23.98 -20.55
CA HIS A 6 10.09 -23.14 -19.44
C HIS A 6 10.22 -21.68 -19.85
N TYR A 7 9.31 -20.80 -19.42
CA TYR A 7 9.40 -19.37 -19.69
C TYR A 7 8.98 -18.55 -18.47
N ASN A 8 9.82 -17.61 -18.04
CA ASN A 8 9.50 -16.68 -16.96
C ASN A 8 8.80 -15.47 -17.55
N LEU A 9 7.60 -15.18 -17.07
CA LEU A 9 6.85 -14.05 -17.57
C LEU A 9 7.43 -12.73 -17.03
N THR A 10 7.35 -11.69 -17.84
CA THR A 10 7.73 -10.33 -17.44
C THR A 10 6.62 -9.69 -16.62
N GLU A 11 5.37 -9.83 -17.09
CA GLU A 11 4.15 -9.35 -16.43
C GLU A 11 3.19 -10.52 -16.17
N ALA A 12 2.37 -10.43 -15.12
CA ALA A 12 1.49 -11.53 -14.72
C ALA A 12 0.52 -11.97 -15.82
N THR A 13 -0.02 -11.04 -16.60
CA THR A 13 -1.05 -11.30 -17.62
C THR A 13 -0.51 -11.26 -19.04
N GLU A 14 0.81 -11.28 -19.25
CA GLU A 14 1.36 -11.27 -20.61
C GLU A 14 0.99 -12.54 -21.38
N ALA A 15 0.69 -12.39 -22.66
CA ALA A 15 0.39 -13.51 -23.54
C ALA A 15 1.67 -14.23 -23.97
N PHE A 16 1.64 -15.55 -23.99
CA PHE A 16 2.72 -16.42 -24.44
C PHE A 16 2.21 -17.44 -25.47
N THR A 17 3.11 -17.94 -26.30
CA THR A 17 2.78 -18.84 -27.42
C THR A 17 3.20 -20.27 -27.11
N TYR A 18 2.28 -21.23 -27.22
CA TYR A 18 2.61 -22.65 -27.30
C TYR A 18 2.88 -23.06 -28.75
N THR A 19 3.81 -24.00 -28.91
CA THR A 19 4.21 -24.56 -30.20
C THR A 19 4.17 -26.08 -30.08
N ILE A 20 3.35 -26.73 -30.91
CA ILE A 20 3.23 -28.17 -31.01
C ILE A 20 3.85 -28.58 -32.35
N GLU A 21 4.87 -29.44 -32.29
CA GLU A 21 5.50 -30.01 -33.47
C GLU A 21 5.18 -31.50 -33.58
N THR A 22 4.70 -31.92 -34.75
CA THR A 22 4.45 -33.32 -35.08
C THR A 22 4.59 -33.55 -36.58
N GLN A 23 4.14 -34.69 -37.08
CA GLN A 23 4.10 -35.00 -38.52
C GLN A 23 2.79 -35.69 -38.86
N VAL A 24 2.36 -35.56 -40.12
CA VAL A 24 1.16 -36.27 -40.60
C VAL A 24 1.42 -37.78 -40.54
N PRO A 25 0.59 -38.55 -39.81
CA PRO A 25 0.80 -39.98 -39.67
C PRO A 25 0.48 -40.74 -40.96
N ASP A 26 1.25 -41.79 -41.23
CA ASP A 26 0.97 -42.71 -42.32
C ASP A 26 -0.31 -43.54 -42.05
N GLY A 27 -1.10 -43.79 -43.09
CA GLY A 27 -2.36 -44.54 -43.00
C GLY A 27 -3.46 -43.88 -42.16
N ALA A 28 -3.37 -42.59 -41.86
CA ALA A 28 -4.36 -41.88 -41.07
C ALA A 28 -5.60 -41.47 -41.89
N THR A 29 -6.77 -41.81 -41.38
CA THR A 29 -8.11 -41.36 -41.83
C THR A 29 -8.66 -40.24 -40.94
N SER A 30 -8.12 -40.09 -39.73
CA SER A 30 -8.38 -38.99 -38.81
C SER A 30 -7.09 -38.68 -38.04
N PHE A 31 -6.81 -37.40 -37.81
CA PHE A 31 -5.72 -36.94 -36.95
C PHE A 31 -6.15 -35.67 -36.24
N VAL A 32 -6.26 -35.75 -34.92
CA VAL A 32 -6.70 -34.65 -34.06
C VAL A 32 -5.59 -34.35 -33.08
N ILE A 33 -5.08 -33.12 -33.12
CA ILE A 33 -4.18 -32.55 -32.11
C ILE A 33 -5.07 -31.83 -31.10
N SER A 34 -4.85 -32.08 -29.81
CA SER A 34 -5.66 -31.53 -28.72
C SER A 34 -4.78 -31.01 -27.60
N ASP A 35 -5.10 -29.85 -27.06
CA ASP A 35 -4.42 -29.23 -25.91
C ASP A 35 -5.46 -28.64 -24.97
N LYS A 36 -5.40 -28.99 -23.68
CA LYS A 36 -6.31 -28.48 -22.67
C LYS A 36 -5.53 -27.63 -21.68
N LEU A 37 -5.84 -26.34 -21.65
CA LEU A 37 -5.28 -25.41 -20.68
C LEU A 37 -5.74 -25.76 -19.26
N VAL A 38 -4.84 -25.58 -18.30
CA VAL A 38 -5.17 -25.65 -16.88
C VAL A 38 -6.09 -24.49 -16.48
N ASP A 39 -6.70 -24.60 -15.30
CA ASP A 39 -7.74 -23.68 -14.81
C ASP A 39 -7.28 -22.24 -14.65
N VAL A 40 -6.01 -22.00 -14.36
CA VAL A 40 -5.41 -20.66 -14.21
C VAL A 40 -4.99 -20.00 -15.52
N LEU A 41 -5.18 -20.67 -16.67
CA LEU A 41 -4.86 -20.15 -17.99
C LEU A 41 -6.11 -19.92 -18.83
N GLU A 42 -6.03 -18.98 -19.77
CA GLU A 42 -7.04 -18.77 -20.81
C GLU A 42 -6.41 -18.54 -22.18
N PHE A 43 -7.18 -18.81 -23.24
CA PHE A 43 -6.76 -18.51 -24.61
C PHE A 43 -6.73 -17.00 -24.84
N ASP A 44 -5.70 -16.53 -25.55
CA ASP A 44 -5.59 -15.13 -25.94
C ASP A 44 -5.95 -14.97 -27.43
N GLY A 45 -7.02 -14.23 -27.70
CA GLY A 45 -7.59 -14.03 -29.04
C GLY A 45 -8.62 -15.11 -29.47
N GLU A 46 -9.24 -14.90 -30.63
CA GLU A 46 -10.21 -15.86 -31.20
C GLU A 46 -9.53 -17.22 -31.41
N LYS A 47 -10.07 -18.26 -30.78
CA LYS A 47 -9.49 -19.61 -30.75
C LYS A 47 -8.02 -19.64 -30.31
N GLY A 48 -7.62 -18.74 -29.41
CA GLY A 48 -6.23 -18.60 -28.98
C GLY A 48 -5.29 -18.11 -30.08
N GLY A 49 -5.79 -17.47 -31.14
CA GLY A 49 -4.97 -17.05 -32.28
C GLY A 49 -4.25 -18.22 -32.95
N ALA A 50 -4.87 -19.41 -32.93
CA ALA A 50 -4.23 -20.63 -33.38
C ALA A 50 -3.87 -20.60 -34.86
N THR A 51 -2.68 -21.09 -35.20
CA THR A 51 -2.22 -21.25 -36.59
C THR A 51 -1.75 -22.67 -36.84
N VAL A 52 -1.88 -23.13 -38.09
CA VAL A 52 -1.50 -24.47 -38.52
C VAL A 52 -0.66 -24.37 -39.79
N GLN A 53 0.53 -24.95 -39.76
CA GLN A 53 1.38 -25.07 -40.94
C GLN A 53 1.69 -26.55 -41.23
N ILE A 54 1.67 -26.91 -42.51
CA ILE A 54 2.14 -28.22 -43.00
C ILE A 54 3.29 -27.98 -43.97
N ASN A 55 4.45 -28.56 -43.68
CA ASN A 55 5.69 -28.34 -44.43
C ASN A 55 6.01 -26.83 -44.65
N GLY A 56 5.75 -26.00 -43.62
CA GLY A 56 5.93 -24.55 -43.66
C GLY A 56 4.87 -23.76 -44.43
N THR A 57 3.89 -24.41 -45.06
CA THR A 57 2.76 -23.75 -45.71
C THR A 57 1.65 -23.52 -44.69
N ASP A 58 1.19 -22.27 -44.55
CA ASP A 58 0.03 -21.94 -43.72
C ASP A 58 -1.26 -22.53 -44.32
N VAL A 59 -1.94 -23.35 -43.53
CA VAL A 59 -3.21 -24.02 -43.87
C VAL A 59 -4.29 -23.74 -42.83
N THR A 60 -4.11 -22.70 -42.00
CA THR A 60 -4.97 -22.39 -40.85
C THR A 60 -6.45 -22.29 -41.25
N THR A 61 -6.76 -21.57 -42.32
CA THR A 61 -8.15 -21.36 -42.80
C THR A 61 -8.78 -22.61 -43.40
N ALA A 62 -7.97 -23.55 -43.88
CA ALA A 62 -8.42 -24.82 -44.46
C ALA A 62 -8.50 -25.95 -43.41
N THR A 63 -8.07 -25.70 -42.18
CA THR A 63 -8.02 -26.68 -41.10
C THR A 63 -9.18 -26.44 -40.12
N THR A 64 -9.78 -27.50 -39.61
CA THR A 64 -10.83 -27.37 -38.59
C THR A 64 -10.17 -27.11 -37.24
N ILE A 65 -10.40 -25.93 -36.68
CA ILE A 65 -9.91 -25.52 -35.36
C ILE A 65 -11.09 -25.14 -34.47
N THR A 66 -11.16 -25.76 -33.29
CA THR A 66 -12.14 -25.45 -32.24
C THR A 66 -11.40 -25.10 -30.95
N ALA A 67 -11.96 -24.20 -30.16
CA ALA A 67 -11.40 -23.81 -28.88
C ALA A 67 -12.56 -23.57 -27.90
N GLU A 68 -12.93 -24.61 -27.17
CA GLU A 68 -14.11 -24.62 -26.30
C GLU A 68 -13.74 -25.24 -24.96
N ASN A 69 -14.32 -24.74 -23.86
CA ASN A 69 -14.06 -25.27 -22.52
C ASN A 69 -12.56 -25.41 -22.20
N LYS A 70 -11.75 -24.40 -22.56
CA LYS A 70 -10.28 -24.38 -22.42
C LYS A 70 -9.52 -25.48 -23.18
N THR A 71 -10.18 -26.14 -24.13
CA THR A 71 -9.58 -27.19 -24.96
C THR A 71 -9.50 -26.71 -26.41
N LEU A 72 -8.29 -26.68 -26.96
CA LEU A 72 -8.01 -26.49 -28.37
C LEU A 72 -8.05 -27.85 -29.06
N GLU A 73 -8.77 -27.98 -30.16
CA GLU A 73 -8.66 -29.12 -31.07
C GLU A 73 -8.36 -28.65 -32.49
N VAL A 74 -7.39 -29.31 -33.12
CA VAL A 74 -6.99 -29.09 -34.52
C VAL A 74 -7.12 -30.42 -35.24
N ALA A 75 -8.08 -30.49 -36.16
CA ALA A 75 -8.34 -31.69 -36.97
C ALA A 75 -7.91 -31.45 -38.42
N LEU A 76 -6.97 -32.26 -38.90
CA LEU A 76 -6.57 -32.23 -40.32
C LEU A 76 -7.67 -32.84 -41.19
N SER A 77 -7.97 -32.21 -42.32
CA SER A 77 -8.94 -32.70 -43.29
C SER A 77 -8.43 -33.96 -44.02
N ALA A 78 -9.34 -34.71 -44.64
CA ALA A 78 -8.99 -35.90 -45.40
C ALA A 78 -7.98 -35.61 -46.53
N ASP A 79 -8.10 -34.47 -47.20
CA ASP A 79 -7.16 -34.05 -48.24
C ASP A 79 -5.78 -33.68 -47.68
N GLN A 80 -5.74 -33.03 -46.51
CA GLN A 80 -4.48 -32.73 -45.82
C GLN A 80 -3.76 -34.02 -45.42
N LEU A 81 -4.47 -35.00 -44.87
CA LEU A 81 -3.91 -36.30 -44.49
C LEU A 81 -3.35 -37.06 -45.69
N LYS A 82 -4.12 -37.14 -46.78
CA LYS A 82 -3.74 -37.88 -47.98
C LYS A 82 -2.52 -37.29 -48.69
N ASN A 83 -2.46 -35.96 -48.81
CA ASN A 83 -1.45 -35.30 -49.64
C ASN A 83 -0.16 -34.95 -48.89
N ASN A 84 -0.15 -35.04 -47.56
CA ASN A 84 0.97 -34.57 -46.75
C ASN A 84 1.54 -35.63 -45.81
N VAL A 85 1.37 -36.92 -46.10
CA VAL A 85 1.92 -38.02 -45.29
C VAL A 85 3.41 -37.79 -45.00
N GLY A 86 3.79 -37.90 -43.73
CA GLY A 86 5.17 -37.69 -43.26
C GLY A 86 5.65 -36.25 -43.21
N GLN A 87 4.85 -35.27 -43.68
CA GLN A 87 5.21 -33.86 -43.62
C GLN A 87 5.08 -33.31 -42.20
N LYS A 88 5.98 -32.37 -41.83
CA LYS A 88 5.95 -31.69 -40.54
C LYS A 88 4.67 -30.87 -40.39
N VAL A 89 4.02 -31.00 -39.24
CA VAL A 89 2.88 -30.19 -38.81
C VAL A 89 3.34 -29.32 -37.65
N LEU A 90 3.07 -28.02 -37.75
CA LEU A 90 3.33 -27.03 -36.71
C LEU A 90 2.00 -26.39 -36.33
N VAL A 91 1.61 -26.52 -35.06
CA VAL A 91 0.47 -25.80 -34.49
C VAL A 91 0.98 -24.81 -33.47
N THR A 92 0.56 -23.55 -33.56
CA THR A 92 0.82 -22.56 -32.52
C THR A 92 -0.49 -22.00 -32.01
N PHE A 93 -0.53 -21.59 -30.74
CA PHE A 93 -1.64 -20.85 -30.15
C PHE A 93 -1.15 -20.06 -28.94
N LYS A 94 -1.88 -19.01 -28.59
CA LYS A 94 -1.58 -18.09 -27.50
C LYS A 94 -2.47 -18.35 -26.29
N ALA A 95 -1.87 -18.20 -25.13
CA ALA A 95 -2.54 -18.22 -23.84
C ALA A 95 -1.96 -17.15 -22.92
N LYS A 96 -2.67 -16.84 -21.84
CA LYS A 96 -2.22 -15.97 -20.76
C LYS A 96 -2.68 -16.51 -19.42
N VAL A 97 -2.00 -16.12 -18.35
CA VAL A 97 -2.48 -16.38 -16.98
C VAL A 97 -3.68 -15.48 -16.72
N ILE A 98 -4.72 -16.04 -16.09
CA ILE A 98 -5.91 -15.29 -15.71
C ILE A 98 -5.54 -14.37 -14.54
N GLU A 99 -5.86 -13.08 -14.67
CA GLU A 99 -5.64 -12.07 -13.63
C GLU A 99 -6.32 -12.47 -12.32
N GLY A 100 -5.58 -12.37 -11.21
CA GLY A 100 -6.06 -12.72 -9.87
C GLY A 100 -6.34 -14.22 -9.63
N SER A 101 -5.96 -15.11 -10.56
CA SER A 101 -6.13 -16.55 -10.36
C SER A 101 -5.23 -17.10 -9.24
N ASP A 102 -5.76 -18.07 -8.48
CA ASP A 102 -5.01 -18.71 -7.40
C ASP A 102 -4.00 -19.73 -7.96
N LEU A 103 -2.72 -19.41 -7.81
CA LEU A 103 -1.62 -20.25 -8.29
C LEU A 103 -1.13 -21.26 -7.25
N SER A 104 -1.76 -21.35 -6.07
CA SER A 104 -1.25 -22.13 -4.93
C SER A 104 -0.96 -23.60 -5.25
N ASN A 105 -1.76 -24.23 -6.12
CA ASN A 105 -1.56 -25.61 -6.56
C ASN A 105 -0.31 -25.82 -7.44
N TYR A 106 0.26 -24.74 -7.97
CA TYR A 106 1.39 -24.74 -8.89
C TYR A 106 2.67 -24.19 -8.25
N ILE A 107 2.63 -23.80 -6.98
CA ILE A 107 3.77 -23.24 -6.26
C ILE A 107 4.63 -24.36 -5.68
N LYS A 108 5.92 -24.33 -6.00
CA LYS A 108 6.94 -25.18 -5.38
C LYS A 108 8.12 -24.29 -4.97
N GLU A 109 8.52 -24.39 -3.71
CA GLU A 109 9.64 -23.60 -3.15
C GLU A 109 9.46 -22.07 -3.38
N GLY A 110 8.23 -21.57 -3.24
CA GLY A 110 7.89 -20.15 -3.40
C GLY A 110 7.76 -19.66 -4.84
N VAL A 111 7.88 -20.54 -5.83
CA VAL A 111 7.79 -20.18 -7.25
C VAL A 111 6.68 -20.96 -7.94
N ALA A 112 5.74 -20.26 -8.58
CA ALA A 112 4.70 -20.87 -9.40
C ALA A 112 5.26 -21.44 -10.71
N LYS A 113 4.94 -22.70 -11.04
CA LYS A 113 5.25 -23.33 -12.33
C LYS A 113 3.98 -23.91 -12.94
N VAL A 114 3.31 -23.11 -13.76
CA VAL A 114 2.04 -23.47 -14.39
C VAL A 114 2.31 -24.37 -15.60
N PRO A 115 1.91 -25.66 -15.60
CA PRO A 115 2.22 -26.58 -16.67
C PRO A 115 1.18 -26.53 -17.81
N ASN A 116 1.60 -26.95 -19.00
CA ASN A 116 0.70 -27.29 -20.10
C ASN A 116 1.22 -28.48 -20.92
N THR A 117 0.32 -29.30 -21.47
CA THR A 117 0.63 -30.51 -22.23
C THR A 117 -0.31 -30.66 -23.41
N ALA A 118 0.25 -30.97 -24.59
CA ALA A 118 -0.52 -31.28 -25.79
C ALA A 118 -0.59 -32.79 -26.02
N SER A 119 -1.57 -33.20 -26.82
CA SER A 119 -1.77 -34.59 -27.23
C SER A 119 -2.22 -34.71 -28.67
N TYR A 120 -2.17 -35.91 -29.24
CA TYR A 120 -2.88 -36.23 -30.47
C TYR A 120 -3.51 -37.61 -30.43
N ILE A 121 -4.51 -37.85 -31.29
CA ILE A 121 -5.12 -39.16 -31.55
C ILE A 121 -5.18 -39.40 -33.06
N ILE A 122 -4.89 -40.63 -33.48
CA ILE A 122 -4.95 -41.09 -34.87
C ILE A 122 -6.14 -42.05 -35.03
N ASN A 123 -6.88 -41.92 -36.13
CA ASN A 123 -8.00 -42.81 -36.49
C ASN A 123 -9.08 -42.94 -35.41
N THR A 124 -9.19 -41.96 -34.52
CA THR A 124 -10.11 -41.99 -33.36
C THR A 124 -9.85 -43.21 -32.45
N ASP A 125 -8.68 -43.84 -32.53
CA ASP A 125 -8.31 -44.98 -31.68
C ASP A 125 -7.59 -44.45 -30.43
N PRO A 126 -8.17 -44.58 -29.22
CA PRO A 126 -7.55 -44.10 -27.99
C PRO A 126 -6.17 -44.70 -27.71
N LYS A 127 -5.85 -45.89 -28.26
CA LYS A 127 -4.53 -46.54 -28.09
C LYS A 127 -3.43 -45.80 -28.83
N THR A 128 -3.79 -44.98 -29.82
CA THR A 128 -2.83 -44.15 -30.57
C THR A 128 -2.55 -42.82 -29.88
N LYS A 129 -3.22 -42.53 -28.76
CA LYS A 129 -3.01 -41.28 -28.02
C LYS A 129 -1.55 -41.16 -27.60
N LYS A 130 -0.93 -40.04 -27.94
CA LYS A 130 0.38 -39.63 -27.44
C LYS A 130 0.29 -38.24 -26.84
N GLU A 131 1.11 -37.99 -25.83
CA GLU A 131 1.17 -36.73 -25.11
C GLU A 131 2.61 -36.21 -25.11
N THR A 132 2.75 -34.89 -25.09
CA THR A 132 4.05 -34.24 -24.93
C THR A 132 4.54 -34.37 -23.49
N LYS A 133 5.82 -34.07 -23.26
CA LYS A 133 6.24 -33.66 -21.91
C LYS A 133 5.61 -32.30 -21.58
N PRO A 134 5.33 -32.01 -20.30
CA PRO A 134 4.81 -30.70 -19.93
C PRO A 134 5.86 -29.62 -20.14
N VAL A 135 5.41 -28.48 -20.65
CA VAL A 135 6.16 -27.22 -20.59
C VAL A 135 5.54 -26.32 -19.53
N THR A 136 6.26 -25.30 -19.07
CA THR A 136 5.78 -24.48 -17.94
C THR A 136 5.98 -22.99 -18.16
N VAL A 137 5.14 -22.18 -17.53
CA VAL A 137 5.36 -20.73 -17.36
C VAL A 137 5.43 -20.36 -15.88
N THR A 138 6.22 -19.34 -15.56
CA THR A 138 6.28 -18.72 -14.23
C THR A 138 5.77 -17.28 -14.32
N PRO A 139 4.56 -16.96 -13.85
CA PRO A 139 4.18 -15.57 -13.66
C PRO A 139 5.01 -14.91 -12.55
N PRO A 140 5.36 -13.61 -12.65
CA PRO A 140 5.98 -12.88 -11.56
C PRO A 140 5.07 -12.89 -10.31
N GLY A 141 5.69 -12.80 -9.14
CA GLY A 141 4.99 -12.54 -7.89
C GLY A 141 4.41 -11.13 -7.86
N GLU A 142 3.34 -10.94 -7.10
CA GLU A 142 2.69 -9.64 -6.89
C GLU A 142 2.96 -9.14 -5.47
N ALA A 143 3.44 -7.91 -5.31
CA ALA A 143 3.66 -7.31 -4.00
C ALA A 143 2.34 -7.20 -3.22
N SER A 144 2.37 -7.50 -1.92
CA SER A 144 1.21 -7.25 -1.06
C SER A 144 1.03 -5.77 -0.77
N GLU A 145 -0.19 -5.36 -0.43
CA GLU A 145 -0.44 -3.99 0.02
C GLU A 145 0.02 -3.83 1.48
N PRO A 146 0.96 -2.92 1.78
CA PRO A 146 1.38 -2.65 3.14
C PRO A 146 0.29 -1.92 3.92
N GLN A 147 0.12 -2.29 5.19
CA GLN A 147 -0.79 -1.62 6.12
C GLN A 147 0.01 -0.91 7.20
N LYS A 148 -0.46 0.26 7.60
CA LYS A 148 0.15 1.07 8.65
C LYS A 148 -0.88 1.39 9.74
N THR A 149 -0.41 1.46 10.98
CA THR A 149 -1.18 1.93 12.13
C THR A 149 -0.27 2.72 13.06
N VAL A 150 -0.86 3.55 13.91
CA VAL A 150 -0.22 4.21 15.04
C VAL A 150 -1.00 3.88 16.30
N ASN A 151 -0.32 3.36 17.33
CA ASN A 151 -0.95 2.86 18.55
C ASN A 151 -2.14 1.90 18.24
N ASP A 152 -1.97 1.05 17.22
CA ASP A 152 -2.98 0.12 16.72
C ASP A 152 -4.26 0.79 16.15
N GLN A 153 -4.17 2.08 15.78
CA GLN A 153 -5.24 2.88 15.18
C GLN A 153 -4.79 3.52 13.85
N GLN A 154 -5.72 4.11 13.10
CA GLN A 154 -5.42 4.81 11.84
C GLN A 154 -4.96 6.27 12.03
N SER A 155 -5.05 6.79 13.26
CA SER A 155 -4.46 8.05 13.69
C SER A 155 -4.34 8.04 15.22
N ALA A 156 -3.51 8.92 15.78
CA ALA A 156 -3.42 9.11 17.23
C ALA A 156 -3.41 10.60 17.60
N GLN A 157 -4.02 10.92 18.74
CA GLN A 157 -3.94 12.22 19.38
C GLN A 157 -2.98 12.11 20.57
N LEU A 158 -1.93 12.93 20.58
CA LEU A 158 -0.97 12.97 21.67
C LEU A 158 -1.55 13.76 22.85
N SER A 159 -1.32 13.27 24.06
CA SER A 159 -1.72 13.88 25.33
C SER A 159 -0.73 14.94 25.78
N ASN A 160 0.55 14.77 25.42
CA ASN A 160 1.64 15.71 25.69
C ASN A 160 2.75 15.56 24.63
N LEU A 161 3.70 16.49 24.60
CA LEU A 161 4.76 16.52 23.57
C LEU A 161 5.81 15.41 23.73
N GLU A 162 5.97 14.84 24.93
CA GLU A 162 6.95 13.79 25.22
C GLU A 162 6.38 12.38 25.00
N GLU A 163 5.10 12.27 24.68
CA GLU A 163 4.41 10.99 24.51
C GLU A 163 5.06 10.17 23.39
N VAL A 164 5.47 8.95 23.74
CA VAL A 164 5.95 7.96 22.78
C VAL A 164 4.76 7.25 22.17
N PHE A 165 4.69 7.27 20.84
CA PHE A 165 3.72 6.53 20.05
C PHE A 165 4.42 5.48 19.20
N THR A 166 3.66 4.47 18.77
CA THR A 166 4.20 3.32 18.03
C THR A 166 3.56 3.20 16.67
N TYR A 167 4.33 3.38 15.60
CA TYR A 167 3.93 2.95 14.27
C TYR A 167 4.16 1.45 14.10
N LYS A 168 3.19 0.77 13.49
CA LYS A 168 3.34 -0.62 13.01
C LYS A 168 3.04 -0.65 11.52
N VAL A 169 4.00 -1.11 10.73
CA VAL A 169 3.86 -1.35 9.29
C VAL A 169 3.88 -2.86 9.06
N THR A 170 2.87 -3.39 8.38
CA THR A 170 2.74 -4.83 8.12
C THR A 170 2.57 -5.12 6.64
N ALA A 171 3.26 -6.13 6.13
CA ALA A 171 3.03 -6.66 4.79
C ALA A 171 3.21 -8.19 4.77
N GLN A 172 2.37 -8.89 4.01
CA GLN A 172 2.52 -10.33 3.84
C GLN A 172 3.54 -10.62 2.74
N VAL A 173 4.47 -11.56 2.96
CA VAL A 173 5.23 -12.14 1.87
C VAL A 173 4.29 -13.01 1.04
N PRO A 174 4.03 -12.71 -0.24
CA PRO A 174 3.14 -13.50 -1.08
C PRO A 174 3.61 -14.96 -1.20
N THR A 175 2.69 -15.86 -1.52
CA THR A 175 3.04 -17.28 -1.72
C THR A 175 3.90 -17.50 -2.96
N ASN A 176 3.65 -16.73 -4.03
CA ASN A 176 4.49 -16.67 -5.23
C ASN A 176 5.47 -15.50 -5.11
N THR A 177 6.75 -15.79 -4.88
CA THR A 177 7.82 -14.80 -4.76
C THR A 177 8.69 -14.74 -6.01
N ALA A 178 8.20 -15.26 -7.14
CA ALA A 178 8.93 -15.27 -8.40
C ALA A 178 9.33 -13.85 -8.82
N GLY A 179 10.63 -13.65 -9.10
CA GLY A 179 11.15 -12.35 -9.52
C GLY A 179 11.29 -11.31 -8.41
N PHE A 180 11.05 -11.67 -7.14
CA PHE A 180 11.37 -10.79 -6.01
C PHE A 180 12.87 -10.80 -5.78
N THR A 181 13.48 -9.62 -5.78
CA THR A 181 14.89 -9.42 -5.48
C THR A 181 15.10 -8.77 -4.11
N LYS A 182 14.04 -8.19 -3.55
CA LYS A 182 14.00 -7.50 -2.26
C LYS A 182 12.70 -7.85 -1.54
N PHE A 183 12.64 -7.64 -0.24
CA PHE A 183 11.38 -7.46 0.48
C PHE A 183 11.68 -6.50 1.61
N GLU A 184 11.43 -5.22 1.38
CA GLU A 184 11.77 -4.14 2.28
C GLU A 184 10.53 -3.31 2.63
N LEU A 185 10.27 -3.20 3.93
CA LEU A 185 9.42 -2.15 4.47
C LEU A 185 10.31 -0.93 4.77
N SER A 186 9.92 0.24 4.31
CA SER A 186 10.57 1.51 4.60
C SER A 186 9.57 2.52 5.12
N ASP A 187 9.98 3.36 6.05
CA ASP A 187 9.17 4.43 6.64
C ASP A 187 10.07 5.66 6.77
N ASP A 188 9.69 6.76 6.15
CA ASP A 188 10.43 8.02 6.23
C ASP A 188 9.68 8.95 7.18
N LEU A 189 10.12 9.00 8.44
CA LEU A 189 9.45 9.81 9.45
C LEU A 189 9.77 11.29 9.23
N GLU A 190 8.76 12.13 9.44
CA GLU A 190 8.89 13.58 9.42
C GLU A 190 10.00 14.08 10.37
N ASP A 191 10.72 15.12 9.94
CA ASP A 191 11.92 15.62 10.61
C ASP A 191 11.66 16.13 12.03
N ILE A 192 10.43 16.46 12.38
CA ILE A 192 10.00 16.87 13.71
C ILE A 192 9.95 15.70 14.72
N LEU A 193 10.07 14.47 14.24
CA LEU A 193 10.03 13.25 15.04
C LEU A 193 11.44 12.75 15.40
N THR A 194 11.51 11.96 16.45
CA THR A 194 12.71 11.20 16.85
C THR A 194 12.33 9.75 17.04
N VAL A 195 13.06 8.86 16.36
CA VAL A 195 12.95 7.42 16.53
C VAL A 195 13.61 7.02 17.85
N THR A 196 12.89 6.26 18.66
CA THR A 196 13.34 5.82 20.00
C THR A 196 13.62 4.33 20.05
N GLU A 197 12.88 3.53 19.28
CA GLU A 197 13.04 2.08 19.21
C GLU A 197 12.58 1.58 17.84
N THR A 198 13.27 0.59 17.30
CA THR A 198 12.88 -0.11 16.07
C THR A 198 12.95 -1.60 16.31
N SER A 199 12.01 -2.34 15.75
CA SER A 199 12.07 -3.80 15.73
C SER A 199 11.32 -4.33 14.51
N VAL A 200 11.63 -5.56 14.13
CA VAL A 200 10.94 -6.27 13.06
C VAL A 200 10.62 -7.68 13.53
N THR A 201 9.49 -8.21 13.08
CA THR A 201 9.08 -9.62 13.28
C THR A 201 8.59 -10.21 11.96
N VAL A 202 8.68 -11.53 11.81
CA VAL A 202 8.16 -12.26 10.63
C VAL A 202 7.36 -13.47 11.10
N GLY A 203 6.03 -13.41 10.96
CA GLY A 203 5.12 -14.39 11.56
C GLY A 203 5.24 -14.43 13.10
N ASP A 204 4.97 -15.60 13.71
CA ASP A 204 5.04 -15.81 15.16
C ASP A 204 6.46 -16.13 15.68
N ALA A 205 7.49 -16.05 14.83
CA ALA A 205 8.84 -16.46 15.16
C ALA A 205 9.68 -15.29 15.67
N THR A 206 10.39 -15.48 16.79
CA THR A 206 11.57 -14.68 17.14
C THR A 206 12.67 -14.90 16.10
N LEU A 207 13.16 -13.79 15.54
CA LEU A 207 14.09 -13.75 14.42
C LEU A 207 15.52 -14.09 14.84
N ASP A 208 15.98 -15.29 14.51
CA ASP A 208 17.41 -15.54 14.41
C ASP A 208 17.96 -14.87 13.12
N GLN A 209 18.49 -13.66 13.27
CA GLN A 209 19.53 -13.01 12.41
C GLN A 209 19.26 -12.83 10.89
N LYS A 210 18.06 -13.06 10.35
CA LYS A 210 17.82 -13.05 8.89
C LYS A 210 17.11 -11.81 8.33
N VAL A 211 16.75 -10.88 9.21
CA VAL A 211 16.09 -9.63 8.85
C VAL A 211 16.89 -8.50 9.44
N THR A 212 17.21 -7.51 8.62
CA THR A 212 17.89 -6.30 9.07
C THR A 212 16.85 -5.24 9.35
N VAL A 213 17.03 -4.49 10.43
CA VAL A 213 16.23 -3.29 10.73
C VAL A 213 17.17 -2.14 11.06
N THR A 214 16.90 -0.95 10.52
CA THR A 214 17.66 0.26 10.84
C THR A 214 17.56 0.55 12.33
N SER A 215 18.70 0.82 12.99
CA SER A 215 18.71 1.20 14.41
C SER A 215 18.15 2.61 14.62
N PRO A 216 17.67 2.98 15.83
CA PRO A 216 17.23 4.35 16.10
C PRO A 216 18.32 5.41 15.85
N GLU A 217 19.58 5.11 16.16
CA GLU A 217 20.70 6.05 15.94
C GLU A 217 20.91 6.34 14.44
N GLU A 218 20.94 5.28 13.63
CA GLU A 218 21.08 5.40 12.17
C GLU A 218 19.86 6.12 11.57
N ALA A 219 18.65 5.75 11.99
CA ALA A 219 17.42 6.36 11.49
C ALA A 219 17.39 7.87 11.77
N ASN A 220 17.72 8.30 12.99
CA ASN A 220 17.76 9.72 13.36
C ASN A 220 18.88 10.50 12.63
N THR A 221 19.97 9.83 12.24
CA THR A 221 21.01 10.43 11.39
C THR A 221 20.57 10.52 9.93
N ALA A 222 19.73 9.59 9.48
CA ALA A 222 19.15 9.51 8.15
C ALA A 222 17.77 10.21 8.05
N ASN A 223 17.56 11.28 8.83
CA ASN A 223 16.33 12.09 8.82
C ASN A 223 15.03 11.31 9.07
N GLY A 224 15.05 10.25 9.88
CA GLY A 224 13.85 9.49 10.24
C GLY A 224 13.59 8.26 9.37
N ASN A 225 14.45 7.99 8.38
CA ASN A 225 14.29 6.80 7.54
C ASN A 225 14.59 5.50 8.30
N VAL A 226 13.59 4.63 8.41
CA VAL A 226 13.68 3.30 9.00
C VAL A 226 13.37 2.26 7.94
N THR A 227 14.25 1.29 7.77
CA THR A 227 14.03 0.16 6.85
C THR A 227 14.03 -1.15 7.61
N ALA A 228 13.26 -2.12 7.12
CA ALA A 228 13.30 -3.51 7.52
C ALA A 228 13.30 -4.41 6.29
N SER A 229 14.36 -5.20 6.12
CA SER A 229 14.63 -5.94 4.88
C SER A 229 14.87 -7.42 5.14
N LEU A 230 14.18 -8.27 4.37
CA LEU A 230 14.50 -9.70 4.29
C LEU A 230 15.71 -9.92 3.37
N SER A 231 16.58 -10.87 3.71
CA SER A 231 17.60 -11.33 2.77
C SER A 231 16.94 -11.96 1.54
N SER A 232 17.41 -11.61 0.33
CA SER A 232 16.86 -12.09 -0.94
C SER A 232 16.78 -13.62 -1.04
N ASN A 233 17.76 -14.33 -0.46
CA ASN A 233 17.81 -15.79 -0.44
C ASN A 233 16.80 -16.45 0.51
N ASP A 234 16.18 -15.67 1.40
CA ASP A 234 15.25 -16.17 2.41
C ASP A 234 13.79 -15.76 2.13
N ILE A 235 13.51 -14.85 1.18
CA ILE A 235 12.15 -14.37 0.87
C ILE A 235 11.16 -15.54 0.69
N ALA A 236 11.50 -16.51 -0.15
CA ALA A 236 10.64 -17.68 -0.42
C ALA A 236 10.38 -18.56 0.83
N LYS A 237 11.26 -18.53 1.84
CA LYS A 237 11.09 -19.30 3.09
C LYS A 237 10.04 -18.67 4.01
N PHE A 238 9.79 -17.37 3.83
CA PHE A 238 8.80 -16.61 4.57
C PHE A 238 7.49 -16.44 3.79
N ALA A 239 7.33 -17.10 2.63
CA ALA A 239 6.09 -17.10 1.86
C ALA A 239 4.85 -17.37 2.74
N GLY A 240 3.84 -16.52 2.61
CA GLY A 240 2.60 -16.52 3.41
C GLY A 240 2.74 -15.90 4.81
N LYS A 241 3.93 -15.55 5.28
CA LYS A 241 4.15 -14.92 6.60
C LYS A 241 4.03 -13.41 6.53
N THR A 242 3.59 -12.79 7.61
CA THR A 242 3.52 -11.33 7.75
C THR A 242 4.81 -10.79 8.34
N VAL A 243 5.43 -9.83 7.66
CA VAL A 243 6.52 -9.00 8.20
C VAL A 243 5.89 -7.80 8.89
N THR A 244 6.29 -7.53 10.13
CA THR A 244 5.83 -6.37 10.91
C THR A 244 7.03 -5.54 11.35
N LEU A 245 7.17 -4.34 10.79
CA LEU A 245 8.09 -3.31 11.25
C LEU A 245 7.40 -2.46 12.32
N THR A 246 8.01 -2.38 13.50
CA THR A 246 7.56 -1.55 14.62
C THR A 246 8.54 -0.42 14.84
N ILE A 247 8.03 0.82 14.87
CA ILE A 247 8.82 2.03 15.05
C ILE A 247 8.19 2.81 16.20
N LYS A 248 8.90 2.94 17.33
CA LYS A 248 8.48 3.86 18.39
C LYS A 248 9.14 5.21 18.17
N ALA A 249 8.33 6.25 18.17
CA ALA A 249 8.80 7.61 17.98
C ALA A 249 8.09 8.57 18.94
N ARG A 250 8.64 9.77 19.06
CA ARG A 250 8.04 10.91 19.76
C ARG A 250 8.41 12.19 19.03
N LEU A 251 7.80 13.31 19.40
CA LEU A 251 8.28 14.62 18.94
C LEU A 251 9.69 14.88 19.46
N LYS A 252 10.50 15.60 18.68
CA LYS A 252 11.82 16.08 19.11
C LYS A 252 11.71 16.88 20.40
N GLU A 253 12.70 16.71 21.27
CA GLU A 253 12.80 17.53 22.48
C GLU A 253 12.97 19.01 22.11
N GLY A 254 12.20 19.89 22.75
CA GLY A 254 12.24 21.32 22.48
C GLY A 254 11.53 21.77 21.20
N VAL A 255 10.69 20.91 20.61
CA VAL A 255 9.86 21.26 19.45
C VAL A 255 9.13 22.59 19.68
N THR A 256 9.22 23.47 18.69
CA THR A 256 8.63 24.81 18.77
C THR A 256 7.23 24.85 18.14
N ALA A 257 6.44 25.83 18.56
CA ALA A 257 5.15 26.10 17.93
C ALA A 257 5.29 26.47 16.44
N GLU A 258 6.41 27.08 16.04
CA GLU A 258 6.69 27.42 14.64
C GLU A 258 6.92 26.16 13.77
N GLU A 259 7.63 25.17 14.30
CA GLU A 259 7.82 23.88 13.61
C GLU A 259 6.51 23.11 13.48
N LEU A 260 5.68 23.08 14.53
CA LEU A 260 4.35 22.46 14.50
C LEU A 260 3.39 23.18 13.55
N ALA A 261 3.47 24.51 13.46
CA ALA A 261 2.63 25.32 12.58
C ALA A 261 2.78 24.97 11.09
N LYS A 262 3.92 24.39 10.67
CA LYS A 262 4.14 23.92 9.29
C LYS A 262 3.14 22.85 8.86
N TYR A 263 2.60 22.09 9.80
CA TYR A 263 1.63 21.03 9.53
C TYR A 263 0.19 21.55 9.51
N VAL A 264 -0.07 22.78 9.94
CA VAL A 264 -1.42 23.37 9.94
C VAL A 264 -1.71 23.95 8.55
N THR A 265 -2.62 23.32 7.82
CA THR A 265 -3.07 23.78 6.51
C THR A 265 -4.59 23.97 6.49
N ALA A 266 -5.13 24.51 5.39
CA ALA A 266 -6.57 24.64 5.23
C ALA A 266 -7.31 23.29 5.36
N ASP A 267 -6.67 22.21 4.91
CA ASP A 267 -7.21 20.85 4.91
C ASP A 267 -6.69 19.99 6.09
N ASN A 268 -5.74 20.50 6.88
CA ASN A 268 -5.19 19.87 8.09
C ASN A 268 -5.18 20.85 9.27
N VAL A 269 -6.35 21.32 9.68
CA VAL A 269 -6.48 22.33 10.74
C VAL A 269 -5.98 21.88 12.11
N ALA A 270 -5.93 20.57 12.35
CA ALA A 270 -5.44 20.00 13.60
C ALA A 270 -3.90 19.95 13.67
N GLY A 271 -3.19 20.25 12.58
CA GLY A 271 -1.73 20.18 12.55
C GLY A 271 -1.19 18.75 12.67
N SER A 272 -1.96 17.76 12.20
CA SER A 272 -1.56 16.35 12.27
C SER A 272 -0.33 16.11 11.39
N ILE A 273 0.68 15.47 11.94
CA ILE A 273 1.91 15.10 11.25
C ILE A 273 1.62 13.82 10.44
N PRO A 274 1.63 13.89 9.09
CA PRO A 274 1.33 12.74 8.25
C PRO A 274 2.43 11.69 8.34
N ASN A 275 2.10 10.44 8.03
CA ASN A 275 3.11 9.40 7.88
C ASN A 275 2.63 8.26 6.95
N ARG A 276 3.48 7.84 6.01
CA ARG A 276 3.25 6.72 5.07
C ARG A 276 4.44 5.78 5.07
N ALA A 277 4.23 4.52 4.67
CA ALA A 277 5.28 3.54 4.59
C ALA A 277 5.25 2.84 3.23
N THR A 278 6.41 2.38 2.79
CA THR A 278 6.62 1.78 1.48
C THR A 278 6.97 0.31 1.64
N LEU A 279 6.36 -0.57 0.84
CA LEU A 279 6.87 -1.91 0.57
C LEU A 279 7.57 -1.92 -0.80
N THR A 280 8.80 -2.41 -0.86
CA THR A 280 9.54 -2.65 -2.12
C THR A 280 9.96 -4.12 -2.20
N VAL A 281 9.53 -4.82 -3.26
CA VAL A 281 9.85 -6.24 -3.50
C VAL A 281 10.87 -6.49 -4.62
N GLY A 282 11.31 -5.44 -5.29
CA GLY A 282 12.35 -5.46 -6.31
C GLY A 282 12.44 -4.14 -7.05
N ASP A 283 13.16 -4.13 -8.18
CA ASP A 283 13.53 -2.90 -8.89
C ASP A 283 12.68 -2.62 -10.15
N LYS A 284 11.70 -3.48 -10.45
CA LYS A 284 10.83 -3.30 -11.62
C LYS A 284 9.64 -2.37 -11.31
N PRO A 285 9.04 -1.75 -12.34
CA PRO A 285 7.76 -1.05 -12.17
C PRO A 285 6.72 -1.93 -11.48
N ASN A 286 5.84 -1.33 -10.67
CA ASN A 286 4.79 -2.00 -9.89
C ASN A 286 5.28 -2.94 -8.76
N GLN A 287 6.59 -2.97 -8.45
CA GLN A 287 7.14 -3.70 -7.30
C GLN A 287 7.27 -2.83 -6.03
N THR A 288 6.68 -1.63 -6.06
CA THR A 288 6.62 -0.70 -4.93
C THR A 288 5.17 -0.34 -4.64
N LYS A 289 4.77 -0.42 -3.38
CA LYS A 289 3.42 -0.11 -2.87
C LYS A 289 3.53 0.77 -1.63
N GLU A 290 2.59 1.70 -1.48
CA GLU A 290 2.53 2.65 -0.35
C GLU A 290 1.36 2.31 0.57
N SER A 291 1.56 2.50 1.87
CA SER A 291 0.48 2.41 2.85
C SER A 291 -0.41 3.65 2.77
N GLU A 292 -1.58 3.54 3.41
CA GLU A 292 -2.38 4.73 3.73
C GLU A 292 -1.63 5.69 4.65
N ASN A 293 -2.06 6.96 4.65
CA ASN A 293 -1.55 7.98 5.55
C ASN A 293 -2.10 7.76 6.97
N VAL A 294 -1.20 7.65 7.94
CA VAL A 294 -1.53 7.40 9.35
C VAL A 294 -0.90 8.51 10.20
N PRO A 295 -1.65 9.57 10.51
CA PRO A 295 -1.08 10.75 11.15
C PRO A 295 -1.08 10.69 12.68
N VAL A 296 -0.18 11.46 13.29
CA VAL A 296 -0.20 11.79 14.73
C VAL A 296 -0.51 13.26 14.93
N THR A 297 -1.42 13.56 15.84
CA THR A 297 -1.84 14.94 16.13
C THR A 297 -1.22 15.39 17.44
N PRO A 298 -0.35 16.43 17.43
CA PRO A 298 0.19 17.02 18.65
C PRO A 298 -0.90 17.48 19.63
N PRO A 299 -0.61 17.59 20.94
CA PRO A 299 -1.55 18.18 21.88
C PRO A 299 -1.80 19.65 21.51
N SER A 300 -3.06 20.07 21.51
CA SER A 300 -3.40 21.50 21.51
C SER A 300 -3.74 21.94 22.93
N GLU A 301 -3.20 23.07 23.38
CA GLU A 301 -3.56 23.59 24.69
C GLU A 301 -4.96 24.21 24.62
N THR A 302 -5.93 23.65 25.35
CA THR A 302 -7.20 24.37 25.56
C THR A 302 -6.96 25.54 26.53
N PRO A 303 -7.20 26.79 26.15
CA PRO A 303 -6.98 27.94 27.02
C PRO A 303 -7.93 27.89 28.23
N SER A 304 -7.38 27.86 29.44
CA SER A 304 -8.17 28.00 30.67
C SER A 304 -8.46 29.48 30.97
N ILE A 305 -9.70 29.80 31.33
CA ILE A 305 -10.14 31.16 31.70
C ILE A 305 -10.55 31.23 33.17
N THR A 306 -10.16 32.31 33.85
CA THR A 306 -10.60 32.62 35.22
C THR A 306 -11.04 34.08 35.31
N LYS A 307 -12.02 34.38 36.18
CA LYS A 307 -12.51 35.74 36.45
C LYS A 307 -12.49 35.98 37.96
N LYS A 308 -11.94 37.10 38.40
CA LYS A 308 -11.86 37.53 39.80
C LYS A 308 -12.35 38.96 39.96
N ILE A 309 -12.74 39.34 41.16
CA ILE A 309 -13.06 40.72 41.53
C ILE A 309 -11.84 41.34 42.23
N ASN A 310 -11.47 42.57 41.87
CA ASN A 310 -10.37 43.32 42.48
C ASN A 310 -9.06 42.52 42.62
N GLY A 311 -8.74 41.76 41.59
CA GLY A 311 -7.51 40.96 41.45
C GLY A 311 -7.65 39.51 41.87
N ASN A 312 -8.26 39.22 43.03
CA ASN A 312 -8.22 37.89 43.64
C ASN A 312 -9.51 37.42 44.34
N LEU A 313 -10.52 38.27 44.52
CA LEU A 313 -11.75 37.93 45.22
C LEU A 313 -12.70 37.10 44.34
N GLU A 314 -13.40 36.15 44.94
CA GLU A 314 -14.51 35.43 44.30
C GLU A 314 -15.87 36.10 44.54
N HIS A 315 -15.96 36.87 45.62
CA HIS A 315 -17.18 37.55 46.07
C HIS A 315 -16.80 38.92 46.64
N LEU A 316 -17.66 39.91 46.41
CA LEU A 316 -17.51 41.25 46.95
C LEU A 316 -18.88 41.78 47.34
N ASP A 317 -19.10 42.00 48.64
CA ASP A 317 -20.19 42.85 49.12
C ASP A 317 -19.76 44.30 49.01
N THR A 318 -20.59 45.13 48.37
CA THR A 318 -20.28 46.54 48.15
C THR A 318 -21.54 47.40 48.16
N GLU A 319 -21.41 48.68 48.50
CA GLU A 319 -22.51 49.62 48.40
C GLU A 319 -22.80 49.95 46.93
N THR A 320 -24.05 50.30 46.62
CA THR A 320 -24.45 50.73 45.28
C THR A 320 -23.59 51.90 44.81
N ALA A 321 -23.22 51.90 43.52
CA ALA A 321 -22.37 52.91 42.89
C ALA A 321 -20.91 52.94 43.40
N THR A 322 -20.43 51.88 44.04
CA THR A 322 -19.00 51.69 44.31
C THR A 322 -18.32 51.00 43.13
N ASP A 323 -17.22 51.58 42.66
CA ASP A 323 -16.44 50.99 41.57
C ASP A 323 -15.64 49.76 42.03
N TYR A 324 -15.61 48.73 41.17
CA TYR A 324 -14.77 47.55 41.32
C TYR A 324 -14.35 47.04 39.95
N SER A 325 -13.36 46.15 39.93
CA SER A 325 -12.79 45.61 38.71
C SER A 325 -13.05 44.11 38.58
N TYR A 326 -13.27 43.65 37.36
CA TYR A 326 -13.16 42.23 37.01
C TYR A 326 -11.83 41.95 36.33
N ASN A 327 -11.08 40.98 36.85
CA ASN A 327 -9.81 40.53 36.30
C ASN A 327 -10.01 39.18 35.63
N ILE A 328 -9.99 39.17 34.30
CA ILE A 328 -10.08 37.96 33.49
C ILE A 328 -8.66 37.54 33.13
N LYS A 329 -8.27 36.32 33.49
CA LYS A 329 -6.96 35.74 33.13
C LYS A 329 -7.16 34.54 32.24
N VAL A 330 -6.48 34.54 31.09
CA VAL A 330 -6.44 33.44 30.14
C VAL A 330 -4.99 33.14 29.82
N LYS A 331 -4.60 31.86 29.84
CA LYS A 331 -3.31 31.44 29.29
C LYS A 331 -3.43 31.42 27.77
N VAL A 332 -2.64 32.23 27.07
CA VAL A 332 -2.54 32.14 25.61
C VAL A 332 -1.83 30.83 25.27
N PRO A 333 -2.45 29.94 24.48
CA PRO A 333 -1.82 28.69 24.03
C PRO A 333 -0.47 28.96 23.36
N ALA A 334 0.50 28.06 23.56
CA ALA A 334 1.80 28.18 22.89
C ALA A 334 1.67 28.09 21.36
N ASP A 335 0.68 27.37 20.85
CA ASP A 335 0.33 27.18 19.44
C ASP A 335 -0.63 28.25 18.90
N ILE A 336 -0.70 29.44 19.52
CA ILE A 336 -1.69 30.47 19.17
C ILE A 336 -1.75 30.85 17.68
N THR A 337 -0.67 30.65 16.92
CA THR A 337 -0.62 30.89 15.47
C THR A 337 -1.47 29.91 14.66
N SER A 338 -1.81 28.73 15.21
CA SER A 338 -2.73 27.76 14.59
C SER A 338 -4.19 28.19 14.68
N TYR A 339 -4.51 29.11 15.60
CA TYR A 339 -5.87 29.56 15.85
C TYR A 339 -6.29 30.59 14.80
N LYS A 340 -7.36 30.28 14.05
CA LYS A 340 -7.99 31.26 13.14
C LYS A 340 -8.50 32.51 13.86
N LYS A 341 -8.79 32.38 15.15
CA LYS A 341 -9.37 33.45 15.98
C LYS A 341 -9.19 33.15 17.47
N PHE A 342 -8.68 34.12 18.22
CA PHE A 342 -8.63 34.08 19.69
C PHE A 342 -9.29 35.33 20.26
N VAL A 343 -10.36 35.15 21.02
CA VAL A 343 -11.21 36.24 21.51
C VAL A 343 -11.64 36.00 22.95
N ILE A 344 -11.46 37.02 23.79
CA ILE A 344 -11.99 37.07 25.15
C ILE A 344 -13.22 37.98 25.14
N ARG A 345 -14.34 37.51 25.69
CA ARG A 345 -15.59 38.27 25.78
C ARG A 345 -16.11 38.26 27.21
N ASP A 346 -16.58 39.41 27.65
CA ASP A 346 -17.30 39.56 28.91
C ASP A 346 -18.49 40.48 28.70
N GLU A 347 -19.70 40.00 29.01
CA GLU A 347 -20.92 40.80 28.97
C GLU A 347 -21.34 41.09 30.40
N LEU A 348 -21.37 42.38 30.76
CA LEU A 348 -21.82 42.79 32.08
C LEU A 348 -23.34 42.70 32.16
N ASN A 349 -23.85 42.35 33.35
CA ASN A 349 -25.27 42.44 33.65
C ASN A 349 -25.77 43.88 33.42
N ALA A 350 -27.03 44.03 32.99
CA ALA A 350 -27.65 45.32 32.69
C ALA A 350 -27.72 46.28 33.90
N ASP A 351 -27.68 45.75 35.13
CA ASP A 351 -27.69 46.55 36.36
C ASP A 351 -26.30 47.10 36.73
N LEU A 352 -25.25 46.69 36.01
CA LEU A 352 -23.89 47.19 36.18
C LEU A 352 -23.57 48.19 35.07
N ALA A 353 -22.63 49.10 35.32
CA ALA A 353 -22.13 50.01 34.28
C ALA A 353 -20.62 49.83 34.13
N ILE A 354 -20.13 49.78 32.89
CA ILE A 354 -18.69 49.79 32.62
C ILE A 354 -18.16 51.18 32.96
N GLN A 355 -17.28 51.26 33.96
CA GLN A 355 -16.56 52.48 34.32
C GLN A 355 -15.13 52.42 33.78
N GLY A 356 -14.70 53.51 33.14
CA GLY A 356 -13.37 53.60 32.52
C GLY A 356 -13.20 52.77 31.25
N THR A 357 -11.95 52.58 30.83
CA THR A 357 -11.58 51.82 29.63
C THR A 357 -11.04 50.46 30.03
N PRO A 358 -11.68 49.34 29.64
CA PRO A 358 -11.11 48.01 29.83
C PRO A 358 -9.76 47.88 29.12
N VAL A 359 -8.80 47.19 29.75
CA VAL A 359 -7.43 47.05 29.25
C VAL A 359 -6.95 45.61 29.31
N ILE A 360 -6.03 45.26 28.41
CA ILE A 360 -5.16 44.08 28.54
C ILE A 360 -3.93 44.49 29.33
N SER A 361 -3.44 43.62 30.23
CA SER A 361 -2.22 43.90 30.99
C SER A 361 -0.97 43.80 30.11
N GLU A 362 0.05 44.60 30.41
CA GLU A 362 1.37 44.46 29.78
C GLU A 362 2.00 43.08 30.08
N PRO A 363 2.80 42.54 29.15
CA PRO A 363 3.23 43.10 27.85
C PRO A 363 2.26 42.82 26.70
N ALA A 364 1.10 42.21 26.96
CA ALA A 364 0.21 41.69 25.91
C ALA A 364 -0.62 42.76 25.18
N THR A 365 -0.60 44.01 25.65
CA THR A 365 -1.36 45.15 25.09
C THR A 365 -1.17 45.32 23.59
N GLN A 366 0.03 45.09 23.07
CA GLN A 366 0.32 45.27 21.65
C GLN A 366 -0.37 44.25 20.74
N TYR A 367 -0.69 43.07 21.26
CA TYR A 367 -1.22 41.93 20.48
C TYR A 367 -2.75 41.86 20.45
N PHE A 368 -3.45 42.73 21.18
CA PHE A 368 -4.92 42.69 21.27
C PHE A 368 -5.55 44.02 20.93
N ASP A 369 -6.70 43.97 20.27
CA ASP A 369 -7.63 45.09 20.14
C ASP A 369 -8.79 44.89 21.11
N VAL A 370 -9.05 45.91 21.94
CA VAL A 370 -10.16 45.92 22.90
C VAL A 370 -11.27 46.83 22.38
N LYS A 371 -12.49 46.29 22.29
CA LYS A 371 -13.69 47.01 21.89
C LYS A 371 -14.77 46.88 22.95
N VAL A 372 -15.50 47.96 23.21
CA VAL A 372 -16.68 47.98 24.07
C VAL A 372 -17.89 48.36 23.23
N GLU A 373 -18.93 47.52 23.25
CA GLU A 373 -20.20 47.75 22.57
C GLU A 373 -21.34 47.55 23.55
N GLY A 374 -21.89 48.65 24.09
CA GLY A 374 -22.84 48.58 25.20
C GLY A 374 -22.17 47.96 26.44
N GLN A 375 -22.70 46.84 26.91
CA GLN A 375 -22.19 46.10 28.07
C GLN A 375 -21.19 44.98 27.71
N LEU A 376 -20.93 44.77 26.43
CA LEU A 376 -20.02 43.73 25.95
C LEU A 376 -18.60 44.29 25.77
N VAL A 377 -17.66 43.71 26.48
CA VAL A 377 -16.22 43.92 26.29
C VAL A 377 -15.69 42.75 25.45
N THR A 378 -15.02 43.06 24.34
CA THR A 378 -14.36 42.07 23.48
C THR A 378 -12.89 42.43 23.31
N ALA A 379 -11.99 41.53 23.70
CA ALA A 379 -10.56 41.60 23.35
C ALA A 379 -10.25 40.56 22.27
N THR A 380 -9.84 41.02 21.09
CA THR A 380 -9.51 40.16 19.94
C THR A 380 -8.00 40.20 19.71
N MET A 381 -7.36 39.04 19.62
CA MET A 381 -5.95 38.99 19.25
C MET A 381 -5.80 39.41 17.77
N LYS A 382 -4.80 40.25 17.49
CA LYS A 382 -4.50 40.83 16.17
C LYS A 382 -3.97 39.82 15.17
#